data_AF-A0A060BUG6-F1
#
_entry.id   AF-A0A060BUG6-F1
#
_cell.length_a   1.000
_cell.length_b   1.000
_cell.length_c   1.000
_cell.angle_alpha   90.00
_cell.angle_beta   90.00
_cell.angle_gamma   90.00
#
_symmetry.space_group_name_H-M   'P 1'
#
loop_
_entity.id
_entity.type
_entity.pdbx_description
1 polymer ?
#
loop_
_entity_poly.entity_id
_entity_poly.type
_entity_poly.pdbx_seq_one_letter_code
_entity_poly.pdbx_strand_id
1 'polypeptide(L)'
;MVRDLAARGLKLVTIIDPGVKAEPGYPGFDDAVARRVLCRTGSDDLYTGQVWPGDTAFPDFVTEQARTWWGGLVARHVAPGVAGIWNDMNEPATGVVSPLSMRFGRGAFPTSGSTTSSPC
;
A
#
# COMPACT_ATOMS: atom_id res chain seq x y z
N MET A 1 -13.31 22.99 -6.48
CA MET A 1 -11.85 22.96 -6.30
C MET A 1 -11.10 22.42 -7.51
N VAL A 2 -11.13 21.10 -7.83
CA VAL A 2 -10.33 20.52 -8.94
C VAL A 2 -10.62 21.19 -10.29
N ARG A 3 -11.90 21.36 -10.62
CA ARG A 3 -12.34 22.05 -11.85
C ARG A 3 -11.89 23.52 -11.89
N ASP A 4 -11.93 24.22 -10.76
CA ASP A 4 -11.55 25.64 -10.68
C ASP A 4 -10.04 25.82 -10.89
N LEU A 5 -9.22 24.92 -10.33
CA LEU A 5 -7.78 24.89 -10.56
C LEU A 5 -7.48 24.61 -12.04
N ALA A 6 -8.17 23.64 -12.64
CA ALA A 6 -8.03 23.33 -14.07
C ALA A 6 -8.43 24.51 -14.97
N ALA A 7 -9.52 25.22 -14.64
CA ALA A 7 -9.97 26.42 -15.37
C ALA A 7 -8.94 27.57 -15.33
N ARG A 8 -8.09 27.60 -14.30
CA ARG A 8 -6.97 28.54 -14.16
C ARG A 8 -5.67 28.05 -14.82
N GLY A 9 -5.71 26.93 -15.55
CA GLY A 9 -4.54 26.32 -16.18
C GLY A 9 -3.62 25.54 -15.23
N LEU A 10 -4.02 25.34 -13.97
CA LEU A 10 -3.21 24.62 -12.97
C LEU A 10 -3.44 23.11 -13.04
N LYS A 11 -2.42 22.34 -12.69
CA LYS A 11 -2.46 20.87 -12.62
C LYS A 11 -2.33 20.42 -11.16
N LEU A 12 -3.38 19.78 -10.65
CA LEU A 12 -3.39 19.26 -9.29
C LEU A 12 -2.69 17.90 -9.24
N VAL A 13 -1.65 17.80 -8.40
CA VAL A 13 -1.01 16.53 -8.03
C VAL A 13 -1.35 16.25 -6.58
N THR A 14 -1.78 15.02 -6.27
CA THR A 14 -2.06 14.59 -4.89
C THR A 14 -1.04 13.56 -4.45
N ILE A 15 -0.57 13.66 -3.22
CA ILE A 15 0.25 12.63 -2.59
C ILE A 15 -0.61 11.39 -2.28
N ILE A 16 -0.07 10.19 -2.53
CA ILE A 16 -0.64 8.91 -2.12
C ILE A 16 0.47 8.04 -1.53
N ASP A 17 0.31 7.65 -0.28
CA ASP A 17 1.18 6.68 0.38
C ASP A 17 0.61 5.28 0.19
N PRO A 18 1.44 4.23 0.08
CA PRO A 18 0.97 2.85 -0.09
C PRO A 18 0.30 2.30 1.19
N GLY A 19 0.51 2.93 2.34
CA GLY A 19 -0.02 2.49 3.62
C GLY A 19 -1.54 2.61 3.72
N VAL A 20 -2.20 1.52 4.09
CA VAL A 20 -3.63 1.47 4.40
C VAL A 20 -3.79 1.46 5.92
N LYS A 21 -4.54 2.40 6.49
CA LYS A 21 -4.83 2.42 7.93
C LYS A 21 -5.45 1.08 8.36
N ALA A 22 -4.80 0.38 9.29
CA ALA A 22 -5.19 -0.94 9.76
C ALA A 22 -6.26 -0.85 10.86
N GLU A 23 -7.47 -0.42 10.47
CA GLU A 23 -8.59 -0.23 11.39
C GLU A 23 -9.80 -1.04 10.93
N PRO A 24 -10.28 -2.03 11.72
CA PRO A 24 -11.51 -2.76 11.41
C PRO A 24 -12.70 -1.82 11.27
N GLY A 25 -13.50 -2.01 10.22
CA GLY A 25 -14.61 -1.12 9.88
C GLY A 25 -14.22 0.04 8.95
N TYR A 26 -12.92 0.24 8.68
CA TYR A 26 -12.48 1.16 7.64
C TYR A 26 -12.62 0.50 6.27
N PRO A 27 -13.46 1.02 5.35
CA PRO A 27 -13.82 0.31 4.12
C PRO A 27 -12.62 -0.11 3.25
N GLY A 28 -11.57 0.70 3.20
CA GLY A 28 -10.36 0.38 2.44
C GLY A 28 -9.57 -0.78 3.04
N PHE A 29 -9.54 -0.88 4.37
CA PHE A 29 -8.86 -1.96 5.08
C PHE A 29 -9.65 -3.25 5.00
N ASP A 30 -10.95 -3.21 5.30
CA ASP A 30 -11.82 -4.38 5.27
C ASP A 30 -11.85 -5.03 3.88
N ASP A 31 -11.94 -4.23 2.81
CA ASP A 31 -11.88 -4.73 1.43
C ASP A 31 -10.50 -5.34 1.10
N ALA A 32 -9.40 -4.74 1.58
CA ALA A 32 -8.06 -5.27 1.38
C ALA A 32 -7.84 -6.62 2.10
N VAL A 33 -8.36 -6.74 3.33
CA VAL A 33 -8.31 -7.97 4.12
C VAL A 33 -9.15 -9.06 3.45
N ALA A 34 -10.39 -8.74 3.06
CA ALA A 34 -11.29 -9.68 2.40
C ALA A 34 -10.71 -10.24 1.08
N ARG A 35 -9.99 -9.39 0.33
CA ARG A 35 -9.32 -9.79 -0.92
C ARG A 35 -7.96 -10.47 -0.71
N ARG A 36 -7.43 -10.49 0.52
CA ARG A 36 -6.09 -11.01 0.85
C ARG A 36 -4.98 -10.36 0.00
N VAL A 37 -5.00 -9.04 -0.12
CA VAL A 37 -4.05 -8.25 -0.94
C VAL A 37 -2.98 -7.53 -0.12
N LEU A 38 -2.92 -7.77 1.19
CA LEU A 38 -1.96 -7.14 2.10
C LEU A 38 -0.76 -8.06 2.37
N CYS A 39 0.41 -7.45 2.59
CA CYS A 39 1.64 -8.11 3.01
C CYS A 39 1.46 -8.84 4.35
N ARG A 40 2.20 -9.93 4.51
CA ARG A 40 2.13 -10.81 5.68
C ARG A 40 3.48 -10.99 6.35
N THR A 41 3.49 -11.58 7.52
CA THR A 41 4.71 -11.98 8.24
C THR A 41 5.07 -13.44 7.94
N GLY A 42 6.22 -13.90 8.46
CA GLY A 42 6.62 -15.31 8.37
C GLY A 42 5.68 -16.29 9.08
N SER A 43 4.86 -15.78 10.01
CA SER A 43 3.84 -16.55 10.74
C SER A 43 2.47 -16.54 10.06
N ASP A 44 2.37 -15.99 8.83
CA ASP A 44 1.13 -15.76 8.09
C ASP A 44 0.17 -14.71 8.71
N ASP A 45 0.61 -13.94 9.70
CA ASP A 45 -0.14 -12.78 10.21
C ASP A 45 -0.05 -11.59 9.25
N LEU A 46 -0.99 -10.64 9.34
CA LEU A 46 -0.85 -9.37 8.63
C LEU A 46 0.37 -8.62 9.13
N TYR A 47 1.18 -8.09 8.20
CA TYR A 47 2.22 -7.16 8.58
C TYR A 47 1.59 -5.79 8.86
N THR A 48 1.81 -5.28 10.07
CA THR A 48 1.36 -3.96 10.51
C THR A 48 2.57 -3.12 10.90
N GLY A 49 2.83 -2.07 10.14
CA GLY A 49 3.79 -1.02 10.49
C GLY A 49 3.12 0.15 11.20
N GLN A 50 3.89 1.19 11.52
CA GLN A 50 3.37 2.40 12.16
C GLN A 50 3.87 3.65 11.43
N VAL A 51 2.99 4.29 10.65
CA VAL A 51 3.30 5.50 9.88
C VAL A 51 2.21 6.56 10.08
N TRP A 52 2.02 7.49 9.13
CA TRP A 52 1.13 8.64 9.28
C TRP A 52 -0.27 8.37 9.85
N PRO A 53 -0.99 7.30 9.47
CA PRO A 53 -2.32 7.03 10.01
C PRO A 53 -2.30 6.16 11.30
N GLY A 54 -1.13 5.90 11.88
CA GLY A 54 -0.94 4.95 12.98
C GLY A 54 -0.66 3.54 12.46
N ASP A 55 -1.34 2.54 13.02
CA ASP A 55 -1.26 1.17 12.56
C ASP A 55 -1.61 1.09 11.07
N THR A 56 -0.71 0.52 10.28
CA THR A 56 -0.76 0.57 8.82
C THR A 56 -0.41 -0.77 8.22
N ALA A 57 -1.29 -1.28 7.35
CA ALA A 57 -1.04 -2.45 6.53
C ALA A 57 -0.61 -2.02 5.12
N PHE A 58 0.16 -2.87 4.45
CA PHE A 58 0.78 -2.54 3.16
C PHE A 58 0.27 -3.48 2.06
N PRO A 59 -0.11 -2.99 0.87
CA PRO A 59 -0.49 -3.82 -0.25
C PRO A 59 0.69 -4.65 -0.78
N ASP A 60 0.43 -5.92 -1.08
CA ASP A 60 1.42 -6.85 -1.67
C ASP A 60 1.50 -6.64 -3.19
N PHE A 61 2.19 -5.58 -3.60
CA PHE A 61 2.32 -5.18 -5.01
C PHE A 61 2.99 -6.20 -5.94
N VAL A 62 3.61 -7.26 -5.40
CA VAL A 62 4.11 -8.40 -6.20
C VAL A 62 2.93 -9.18 -6.80
N THR A 63 1.79 -9.22 -6.12
CA THR A 63 0.59 -9.90 -6.61
C THR A 63 -0.20 -9.04 -7.61
N GLU A 64 -0.65 -9.65 -8.70
CA GLU A 64 -1.54 -8.99 -9.67
C GLU A 64 -2.85 -8.54 -9.03
N GLN A 65 -3.36 -9.32 -8.07
CA GLN A 65 -4.58 -9.03 -7.35
C GLN A 65 -4.47 -7.70 -6.57
N ALA A 66 -3.36 -7.47 -5.86
CA ALA A 66 -3.13 -6.21 -5.16
C ALA A 66 -2.96 -5.04 -6.13
N ARG A 67 -2.21 -5.21 -7.23
CA ARG A 67 -2.04 -4.16 -8.24
C ARG A 67 -3.37 -3.77 -8.89
N THR A 68 -4.22 -4.75 -9.20
CA THR A 68 -5.55 -4.52 -9.79
C THR A 68 -6.47 -3.80 -8.82
N TRP A 69 -6.48 -4.24 -7.56
CA TRP A 69 -7.26 -3.62 -6.50
C TRP A 69 -6.83 -2.16 -6.25
N TRP A 70 -5.52 -1.93 -6.09
CA TRP A 70 -4.95 -0.60 -5.89
C TRP A 70 -5.20 0.31 -7.09
N GLY A 71 -4.99 -0.20 -8.31
CA GLY A 71 -5.27 0.53 -9.54
C GLY A 71 -6.73 0.97 -9.64
N GLY A 72 -7.68 0.15 -9.17
CA GLY A 72 -9.09 0.53 -9.09
C GLY A 72 -9.37 1.67 -8.10
N LEU A 73 -8.68 1.70 -6.96
CA LEU A 73 -8.77 2.80 -5.99
C LEU A 73 -8.19 4.10 -6.59
N VAL A 74 -6.99 4.00 -7.17
CA VAL A 74 -6.32 5.11 -7.85
C VAL A 74 -7.16 5.67 -8.98
N ALA A 75 -7.75 4.81 -9.82
CA ALA A 75 -8.63 5.23 -10.92
C ALA A 75 -9.84 6.04 -10.41
N ARG A 76 -10.47 5.61 -9.31
CA ARG A 76 -11.57 6.35 -8.68
C ARG A 76 -11.10 7.69 -8.11
N HIS A 77 -9.91 7.74 -7.51
CA HIS A 77 -9.35 8.97 -6.95
C HIS A 77 -9.03 10.02 -8.02
N VAL A 78 -8.52 9.61 -9.19
CA VAL A 78 -8.16 10.55 -10.26
C VAL A 78 -9.33 10.97 -11.15
N ALA A 79 -10.43 10.21 -11.15
CA ALA A 79 -11.62 10.47 -11.96
C ALA A 79 -12.17 11.92 -11.90
N PRO A 80 -12.11 12.65 -10.77
CA PRO A 80 -12.54 14.05 -10.70
C PRO A 80 -11.65 15.05 -11.46
N GLY A 81 -10.50 14.62 -12.01
CA GLY A 81 -9.59 15.46 -12.79
C GLY A 81 -8.25 15.76 -12.09
N VAL A 82 -7.80 14.90 -11.16
CA VAL A 82 -6.43 14.97 -10.62
C VAL A 82 -5.45 14.67 -11.76
N ALA A 83 -4.46 15.53 -11.95
CA ALA A 83 -3.55 15.49 -13.10
C ALA A 83 -2.36 14.54 -12.89
N GLY A 84 -2.06 14.17 -11.64
CA GLY A 84 -0.98 13.26 -11.32
C GLY A 84 -1.00 12.83 -9.86
N ILE A 85 -0.18 11.82 -9.55
CA ILE A 85 0.00 11.30 -8.20
C ILE A 85 1.49 11.38 -7.86
N TRP A 86 1.78 11.82 -6.65
CA TRP A 86 3.10 11.66 -6.05
C TRP A 86 3.03 10.47 -5.08
N ASN A 87 3.74 9.39 -5.42
CA ASN A 87 3.90 8.25 -4.52
C ASN A 87 5.05 8.56 -3.56
N ASP A 88 4.78 8.50 -2.27
CA ASP A 88 5.77 8.72 -1.22
C ASP A 88 5.81 7.54 -0.25
N MET A 89 6.85 7.48 0.59
CA MET A 89 7.03 6.48 1.65
C MET A 89 7.01 5.02 1.14
N ASN A 90 7.46 4.80 -0.10
CA ASN A 90 7.27 3.56 -0.86
C ASN A 90 8.51 2.65 -0.91
N GLU A 91 9.50 2.86 -0.03
CA GLU A 91 10.62 1.95 0.19
C GLU A 91 10.20 0.52 0.57
N PRO A 92 9.13 0.23 1.37
CA PRO A 92 8.19 1.10 2.11
C PRO A 92 8.68 1.56 3.48
N ALA A 93 8.31 2.77 3.89
CA ALA A 93 8.54 3.24 5.25
C ALA A 93 7.56 2.59 6.23
N THR A 94 8.10 2.08 7.34
CA THR A 94 7.32 1.34 8.37
C THR A 94 7.42 1.97 9.76
N GLY A 95 8.03 3.16 9.83
CA GLY A 95 8.28 3.93 11.05
C GLY A 95 9.18 3.17 12.03
N VAL A 96 8.67 2.97 13.24
CA VAL A 96 9.42 2.28 14.31
C VAL A 96 9.37 0.75 14.19
N VAL A 97 8.50 0.21 13.33
CA VAL A 97 8.37 -1.24 13.13
C VAL A 97 9.39 -1.69 12.10
N SER A 98 10.10 -2.78 12.39
CA SER A 98 11.09 -3.34 11.45
C SER A 98 10.42 -3.77 10.14
N PRO A 99 10.93 -3.37 8.97
CA PRO A 99 10.42 -3.81 7.67
C PRO A 99 10.82 -5.25 7.33
N LEU A 100 11.75 -5.85 8.09
CA LEU A 100 12.32 -7.17 7.78
C LEU A 100 11.33 -8.32 7.98
N SER A 101 10.30 -8.13 8.82
CA SER A 101 9.25 -9.13 8.99
C SER A 101 8.15 -9.03 7.93
N MET A 102 8.13 -7.96 7.12
CA MET A 102 7.20 -7.85 5.99
C MET A 102 7.60 -8.86 4.91
N ARG A 103 6.61 -9.53 4.32
CA ARG A 103 6.79 -10.48 3.23
C ARG A 103 5.77 -10.25 2.13
N PHE A 104 6.27 -10.33 0.90
CA PHE A 104 5.56 -10.18 -0.36
C PHE A 104 5.28 -11.53 -1.02
N GLY A 105 4.48 -11.52 -2.08
CA GLY A 105 4.11 -12.73 -2.82
C GLY A 105 3.37 -13.74 -1.95
N ARG A 106 2.40 -13.28 -1.15
CA ARG A 106 1.66 -14.11 -0.17
C ARG A 106 2.57 -14.76 0.88
N GLY A 107 3.60 -14.03 1.34
CA GLY A 107 4.53 -14.53 2.37
C GLY A 107 5.77 -15.25 1.83
N ALA A 108 5.90 -15.41 0.51
CA ALA A 108 7.00 -16.13 -0.11
C ALA A 108 8.33 -15.35 -0.06
N PHE A 109 8.29 -14.02 -0.22
CA PHE A 109 9.48 -13.21 -0.43
C PHE A 109 9.71 -12.23 0.72
N PRO A 110 10.86 -12.28 1.43
CA PRO A 110 11.20 -11.28 2.44
C PRO A 110 11.52 -9.91 1.82
N THR A 111 11.33 -8.84 2.60
CA THR A 111 11.67 -7.45 2.18
C THR A 111 13.16 -7.25 1.93
N SER A 112 14.04 -7.96 2.67
CA SER A 112 15.47 -7.98 2.41
C SER A 112 15.85 -9.26 1.67
N GLY A 113 16.77 -9.15 0.71
CA GLY A 113 17.23 -10.25 -0.14
C GLY A 113 18.03 -11.36 0.57
N SER A 114 17.81 -11.61 1.87
CA SER A 114 18.36 -12.81 2.50
C SER A 114 17.58 -14.03 1.98
N THR A 115 18.06 -14.57 0.88
CA THR A 115 17.92 -15.99 0.57
C THR A 115 18.44 -16.75 1.79
N THR A 116 17.54 -17.18 2.67
CA THR A 116 17.86 -18.28 3.57
C THR A 116 18.16 -19.45 2.64
N SER A 117 19.44 -19.77 2.51
CA SER A 117 19.89 -21.00 1.86
C SER A 117 19.07 -22.15 2.43
N SER A 118 18.28 -22.79 1.58
CA SER A 118 17.67 -24.07 1.89
C SER A 118 18.77 -25.03 2.35
N PRO A 119 18.61 -25.77 3.45
CA PRO A 119 19.53 -26.84 3.76
C PRO A 119 19.34 -27.93 2.70
N CYS A 120 20.42 -28.20 1.96
CA CYS A 120 20.59 -29.49 1.29
C CYS A 120 20.61 -30.63 2.33
#